data_AF-A0A2P2IGQ5-F1
#
_entry.id   AF-A0A2P2IGQ5-F1
#
_cell.length_a   1.000
_cell.length_b   1.000
_cell.length_c   1.000
_cell.angle_alpha   90.00
_cell.angle_beta   90.00
_cell.angle_gamma   90.00
#
_symmetry.space_group_name_H-M   'P 1'
#
loop_
_entity.id
_entity.type
_entity.pdbx_description
1 polymer ?
#
loop_
_entity_poly.entity_id
_entity_poly.type
_entity_poly.pdbx_seq_one_letter_code
_entity_poly.pdbx_strand_id
1 'polypeptide(L)'
;DGSNASFLIEDEHLDSSVVETYMGEWKNDKRCGFGVSERTDSLKYEGEWYNNKKYGYGVTTFKDGTKEEGKYKNNVLITSNKKKHIFLIRSAKFRERIEAAVAAAQRAAKIAMQKEDIGISRTATARGKAKMADIAAVHAKQDSDVARVFARQFAPEFQQPGAEINKSTANAARRQIEAMQTSSREQQPT
;
A
#
# COMPACT_ATOMS: atom_id res chain seq x y z
N ASP A 1 16.62 22.17 35.54
CA ASP A 1 17.29 21.67 34.32
C ASP A 1 16.34 20.84 33.49
N GLY A 2 16.11 21.33 32.27
CA GLY A 2 15.00 20.91 31.42
C GLY A 2 15.22 19.56 30.78
N SER A 3 14.33 18.62 31.07
CA SER A 3 14.16 17.40 30.28
C SER A 3 13.42 17.75 28.99
N ASN A 4 14.18 18.28 28.02
CA ASN A 4 13.81 18.27 26.61
C ASN A 4 13.83 16.83 26.10
N ALA A 5 12.83 16.04 26.47
CA ALA A 5 12.48 14.83 25.71
C ALA A 5 11.66 15.28 24.49
N SER A 6 12.29 16.09 23.65
CA SER A 6 11.87 16.29 22.27
C SER A 6 12.19 14.97 21.57
N PHE A 7 11.24 14.03 21.59
CA PHE A 7 11.26 12.84 20.75
C PHE A 7 10.99 13.30 19.31
N LEU A 8 11.95 14.04 18.75
CA LEU A 8 12.21 13.99 17.33
C LEU A 8 12.63 12.55 17.07
N ILE A 9 12.02 11.94 16.07
CA ILE A 9 12.61 10.81 15.36
C ILE A 9 13.80 11.43 14.60
N GLU A 10 14.84 11.82 15.32
CA GLU A 10 16.18 12.03 14.79
C GLU A 10 16.91 10.72 15.10
N ASP A 11 17.11 9.91 14.06
CA ASP A 11 18.05 8.80 14.02
C ASP A 11 18.10 7.91 15.27
N GLU A 12 16.95 7.34 15.69
CA GLU A 12 17.03 6.00 16.25
C GLU A 12 17.62 5.16 15.10
N HIS A 13 18.85 4.65 15.27
CA HIS A 13 19.56 3.81 14.31
C HIS A 13 18.71 2.54 14.10
N LEU A 14 17.68 2.69 13.29
CA LEU A 14 16.70 1.68 12.96
C LEU A 14 17.46 0.67 12.15
N ASP A 15 17.57 -0.54 12.68
CA ASP A 15 18.02 -1.65 11.87
C ASP A 15 17.19 -1.65 10.58
N SER A 16 17.87 -1.78 9.44
CA SER A 16 17.27 -1.86 8.11
C SER A 16 16.16 -2.91 8.00
N SER A 17 16.11 -3.87 8.92
CA SER A 17 15.06 -4.89 9.03
C SER A 17 13.74 -4.39 9.63
N VAL A 18 13.72 -3.19 10.23
CA VAL A 18 12.54 -2.68 10.93
C VAL A 18 11.55 -2.08 9.93
N VAL A 19 10.36 -2.68 9.88
CA VAL A 19 9.27 -2.24 9.01
C VAL A 19 8.13 -1.68 9.87
N GLU A 20 7.53 -0.58 9.42
CA GLU A 20 6.33 0.01 10.01
C GLU A 20 5.12 -0.29 9.12
N THR A 21 4.10 -0.90 9.69
CA THR A 21 2.80 -1.13 9.07
C THR A 21 1.79 -0.16 9.65
N TYR A 22 1.04 0.52 8.79
CA TYR A 22 -0.01 1.43 9.21
C TYR A 22 -1.39 0.98 8.71
N MET A 23 -2.34 0.85 9.63
CA MET A 23 -3.75 0.59 9.32
C MET A 23 -4.61 1.74 9.83
N GLY A 24 -5.18 2.51 8.91
CA GLY A 24 -6.01 3.65 9.28
C GLY A 24 -6.41 4.50 8.08
N GLU A 25 -6.72 5.76 8.37
CA GLU A 25 -7.17 6.71 7.36
C GLU A 25 -6.01 7.38 6.63
N TRP A 26 -6.22 7.61 5.33
CA TRP A 26 -5.26 8.26 4.44
C TRP A 26 -5.91 9.42 3.71
N LYS A 27 -5.15 10.49 3.52
CA LYS A 27 -5.53 11.64 2.69
C LYS A 27 -4.29 12.22 2.03
N ASN A 28 -4.31 12.34 0.71
CA ASN A 28 -3.21 12.89 -0.08
C ASN A 28 -1.86 12.22 0.26
N ASP A 29 -1.83 10.89 0.24
CA ASP A 29 -0.67 10.05 0.56
C ASP A 29 -0.06 10.29 1.94
N LYS A 30 -0.88 10.78 2.88
CA LYS A 30 -0.49 11.00 4.27
C LYS A 30 -1.48 10.33 5.23
N ARG A 31 -0.94 9.74 6.29
CA ARG A 31 -1.68 9.27 7.46
C ARG A 31 -2.43 10.45 8.07
N CYS A 32 -3.72 10.27 8.31
CA CYS A 32 -4.60 11.28 8.88
C CYS A 32 -5.71 10.61 9.71
N GLY A 33 -6.58 11.40 10.34
CA GLY A 33 -7.76 10.88 11.04
C GLY A 33 -7.36 9.96 12.18
N PHE A 34 -7.93 8.75 12.23
CA PHE A 34 -7.58 7.74 13.22
C PHE A 34 -6.84 6.56 12.58
N GLY A 35 -5.89 5.98 13.31
CA GLY A 35 -5.19 4.80 12.81
C GLY A 35 -4.21 4.20 13.80
N VAL A 36 -3.78 2.99 13.47
CA VAL A 36 -2.83 2.19 14.22
C VAL A 36 -1.55 2.05 13.41
N SER A 37 -0.41 2.31 14.05
CA SER A 37 0.90 2.02 13.48
C SER A 37 1.58 0.96 14.33
N GLU A 38 2.07 -0.09 13.69
CA GLU A 38 2.76 -1.21 14.31
C GLU A 38 4.11 -1.41 13.62
N ARG A 39 5.16 -1.39 14.43
CA ARG A 39 6.54 -1.60 13.97
C ARG A 39 6.96 -3.03 14.34
N THR A 40 7.78 -3.67 13.50
CA THR A 40 8.23 -5.06 13.72
C THR A 40 9.02 -5.26 15.02
N ASP A 41 9.52 -4.18 15.59
CA ASP A 41 10.21 -4.18 16.87
C ASP A 41 9.28 -3.98 18.07
N SER A 42 7.97 -4.15 17.89
CA SER A 42 6.92 -4.01 18.89
C SER A 42 6.59 -2.57 19.33
N LEU A 43 7.15 -1.53 18.68
CA LEU A 43 6.65 -0.18 18.89
C LEU A 43 5.27 -0.04 18.23
N LYS A 44 4.27 0.36 19.01
CA LYS A 44 2.90 0.54 18.53
C LYS A 44 2.35 1.91 18.89
N TYR A 45 1.61 2.54 17.99
CA TYR A 45 0.83 3.73 18.28
C TYR A 45 -0.62 3.56 17.85
N GLU A 46 -1.55 3.93 18.73
CA GLU A 46 -2.99 3.91 18.49
C GLU A 46 -3.56 5.30 18.82
N GLY A 47 -4.13 5.99 17.83
CA GLY A 47 -4.71 7.31 18.08
C GLY A 47 -4.94 8.15 16.83
N GLU A 48 -4.92 9.46 17.04
CA GLU A 48 -5.13 10.45 15.99
C GLU A 48 -3.84 10.74 15.20
N TRP A 49 -4.02 11.00 13.91
CA TRP A 49 -2.96 11.29 12.95
C TRP A 49 -3.28 12.57 12.18
N TYR A 50 -2.23 13.33 11.87
CA TYR A 50 -2.32 14.49 10.98
C TYR A 50 -1.03 14.63 10.18
N ASN A 51 -1.15 14.56 8.85
CA ASN A 51 -0.02 14.73 7.93
C ASN A 51 1.21 13.87 8.31
N ASN A 52 1.01 12.56 8.45
CA ASN A 52 2.05 11.58 8.85
C ASN A 52 2.59 11.70 10.28
N LYS A 53 1.99 12.55 11.13
CA LYS A 53 2.42 12.76 12.51
C LYS A 53 1.35 12.34 13.51
N LYS A 54 1.77 11.78 14.64
CA LYS A 54 0.92 11.56 15.82
C LYS A 54 0.34 12.91 16.25
N TYR A 55 -0.96 12.95 16.46
CA TYR A 55 -1.71 14.14 16.82
C TYR A 55 -2.82 13.78 17.83
N GLY A 56 -3.55 14.78 18.33
CA GLY A 56 -4.78 14.56 19.10
C GLY A 56 -4.56 13.66 20.32
N TYR A 57 -5.47 12.72 20.58
CA TYR A 57 -5.36 11.76 21.67
C TYR A 57 -4.86 10.41 21.17
N GLY A 58 -4.05 9.72 21.97
CA GLY A 58 -3.58 8.38 21.63
C GLY A 58 -2.68 7.76 22.68
N VAL A 59 -2.19 6.56 22.36
CA VAL A 59 -1.33 5.73 23.20
C VAL A 59 -0.17 5.21 22.35
N THR A 60 1.06 5.46 22.80
CA THR A 60 2.25 4.76 22.30
C THR A 60 2.57 3.63 23.27
N THR A 61 2.72 2.41 22.77
CA THR A 61 3.23 1.25 23.52
C THR A 61 4.64 0.96 23.02
N PHE A 62 5.60 0.91 23.94
CA PHE A 62 7.01 0.64 23.65
C PHE A 62 7.32 -0.85 23.75
N LYS A 63 8.53 -1.23 23.28
CA LYS A 63 9.00 -2.64 23.26
C LYS A 63 9.03 -3.28 24.65
N ASP A 64 9.30 -2.48 25.67
CA ASP A 64 9.33 -2.88 27.07
C ASP A 64 7.92 -3.02 27.69
N GLY A 65 6.87 -2.80 26.89
CA GLY A 65 5.48 -2.82 27.32
C GLY A 65 5.03 -1.54 28.03
N THR A 66 5.92 -0.55 28.21
CA THR A 66 5.54 0.73 28.80
C THR A 66 4.61 1.48 27.86
N LYS A 67 3.70 2.26 28.46
CA LYS A 67 2.71 3.04 27.72
C LYS A 67 2.86 4.53 27.99
N GLU A 68 2.76 5.29 26.91
CA GLU A 68 2.65 6.74 26.90
C GLU A 68 1.31 7.15 26.29
N GLU A 69 0.38 7.44 27.18
CA GLU A 69 -0.97 7.86 26.84
C GLU A 69 -1.17 9.36 27.12
N GLY A 70 -1.85 10.02 26.18
CA GLY A 70 -2.13 11.43 26.33
C GLY A 70 -2.39 12.16 25.03
N LYS A 71 -2.14 13.47 25.06
CA LYS A 71 -2.35 14.37 23.92
C LYS A 71 -1.05 14.61 23.17
N TYR A 72 -1.05 14.32 21.88
CA TYR A 72 0.06 14.50 20.95
C TYR A 72 -0.12 15.74 20.06
N LYS A 73 1.00 16.35 19.67
CA LYS A 73 1.06 17.37 18.62
C LYS A 73 2.39 17.24 17.90
N ASN A 74 2.34 17.02 16.58
CA ASN A 74 3.53 16.89 15.75
C ASN A 74 4.53 15.84 16.28
N ASN A 75 4.05 14.64 16.61
CA ASN A 75 4.82 13.54 17.23
C ASN A 75 5.21 13.72 18.69
N VAL A 76 5.01 14.90 19.29
CA VAL A 76 5.40 15.17 20.68
C VAL A 76 4.23 14.98 21.63
N LEU A 77 4.45 14.27 22.74
CA LEU A 77 3.48 14.13 23.83
C LEU A 77 3.43 15.43 24.65
N ILE A 78 2.35 16.19 24.51
CA ILE A 78 2.16 17.49 25.18
C ILE A 78 1.57 17.33 26.58
N THR A 79 0.70 16.35 26.77
CA THR A 79 0.03 16.13 28.07
C THR A 79 -0.06 14.64 28.33
N SER A 80 0.56 14.17 29.41
CA SER A 80 0.54 12.77 29.83
C SER A 80 -0.35 12.56 31.05
N ASN A 81 -0.98 11.38 31.16
CA ASN A 81 -1.78 10.98 32.32
C ASN A 81 -0.92 10.72 33.59
N LYS A 82 0.42 10.66 33.49
CA LYS A 82 1.31 10.32 34.63
C LYS A 82 1.42 11.40 35.73
N LYS A 83 0.98 12.65 35.50
CA LYS A 83 1.02 13.71 36.53
C LYS A 83 -0.21 13.64 37.45
N LYS A 84 -0.13 12.76 38.45
CA LYS A 84 -1.19 12.45 39.45
C LYS A 84 -1.66 13.62 40.33
N HIS A 85 -1.02 14.80 40.28
CA HIS A 85 -1.23 15.86 41.27
C HIS A 85 -2.22 16.97 40.89
N ILE A 86 -2.82 16.94 39.70
CA ILE A 86 -3.73 18.00 39.22
C ILE A 86 -5.11 17.39 38.91
N PHE A 87 -5.92 17.25 39.96
CA PHE A 87 -7.38 17.04 39.96
C PHE A 87 -7.94 15.71 39.39
N LEU A 88 -8.37 14.82 40.29
CA LEU A 88 -9.04 13.53 40.00
C LEU A 88 -10.18 13.65 38.94
N ILE A 89 -10.96 14.73 38.99
CA ILE A 89 -12.13 14.96 38.11
C ILE A 89 -11.72 15.27 36.65
N ARG A 90 -10.59 15.94 36.41
CA ARG A 90 -10.08 16.20 35.04
C ARG A 90 -9.47 14.95 34.41
N SER A 91 -8.98 14.01 35.21
CA SER A 91 -8.36 12.79 34.71
C SER A 91 -9.38 11.83 34.07
N ALA A 92 -10.64 11.80 34.54
CA ALA A 92 -11.66 10.91 34.00
C ALA A 92 -12.04 11.29 32.56
N LYS A 93 -12.41 12.56 32.33
CA LYS A 93 -12.70 13.06 30.97
C LYS A 93 -11.48 12.98 30.05
N PHE A 94 -10.27 13.15 30.58
CA PHE A 94 -9.05 13.00 29.79
C PHE A 94 -8.83 11.55 29.36
N ARG A 95 -9.01 10.59 30.27
CA ARG A 95 -8.94 9.15 29.98
C ARG A 95 -9.99 8.71 28.97
N GLU A 96 -11.22 9.18 29.14
CA GLU A 96 -12.32 8.91 28.19
C GLU A 96 -11.98 9.35 26.77
N ARG A 97 -11.32 10.51 26.60
CA ARG A 97 -10.89 10.98 25.27
C ARG A 97 -9.78 10.13 24.67
N ILE A 98 -8.84 9.64 25.49
CA ILE A 98 -7.80 8.71 25.04
C ILE A 98 -8.45 7.41 24.58
N GLU A 99 -9.32 6.83 25.42
CA GLU A 99 -10.02 5.58 25.12
C GLU A 99 -10.87 5.70 23.86
N ALA A 100 -11.60 6.80 23.69
CA ALA A 100 -12.39 7.07 22.49
C ALA A 100 -11.51 7.15 21.23
N ALA A 101 -10.34 7.79 21.32
CA ALA A 101 -9.41 7.89 20.20
C ALA A 101 -8.77 6.55 19.85
N VAL A 102 -8.39 5.74 20.83
CA VAL A 102 -7.88 4.38 20.62
C VAL A 102 -8.96 3.48 20.00
N ALA A 103 -10.19 3.54 20.52
CA ALA A 103 -11.31 2.79 19.94
C ALA A 103 -11.61 3.23 18.50
N ALA A 104 -11.53 4.53 18.20
CA ALA A 104 -11.67 5.05 16.85
C ALA A 104 -10.54 4.57 15.92
N ALA A 105 -9.28 4.57 16.41
CA ALA A 105 -8.13 4.05 15.69
C ALA A 105 -8.28 2.56 15.36
N GLN A 106 -8.73 1.75 16.32
CA GLN A 106 -8.98 0.33 16.09
C GLN A 106 -10.12 0.08 15.09
N ARG A 107 -11.19 0.88 15.14
CA ARG A 107 -12.25 0.84 14.12
C ARG A 107 -11.72 1.20 12.74
N ALA A 108 -10.93 2.27 12.62
CA ALA A 108 -10.33 2.70 11.36
C ALA A 108 -9.38 1.64 10.80
N ALA A 109 -8.55 1.02 11.66
CA ALA A 109 -7.68 -0.09 11.29
C ALA A 109 -8.48 -1.29 10.74
N LYS A 110 -9.58 -1.66 11.40
CA LYS A 110 -10.46 -2.74 10.92
C LYS A 110 -11.07 -2.45 9.56
N ILE A 111 -11.51 -1.21 9.33
CA ILE A 111 -12.02 -0.77 8.03
C ILE A 111 -10.91 -0.82 6.97
N ALA A 112 -9.68 -0.43 7.31
CA ALA A 112 -8.55 -0.49 6.39
C ALA A 112 -8.25 -1.93 5.95
N MET A 113 -8.18 -2.87 6.90
CA MET A 113 -8.01 -4.31 6.59
C MET A 113 -9.15 -4.85 5.71
N GLN A 114 -10.41 -4.48 6.00
CA GLN A 114 -11.53 -4.90 5.17
C GLN A 114 -11.41 -4.37 3.73
N LYS A 115 -10.94 -3.13 3.55
CA LYS A 115 -10.70 -2.55 2.22
C LYS A 115 -9.59 -3.27 1.47
N GLU A 116 -8.53 -3.68 2.18
CA GLU A 116 -7.46 -4.51 1.63
C GLU A 116 -7.99 -5.83 1.10
N ASP A 117 -8.75 -6.58 1.90
CA ASP A 117 -9.33 -7.88 1.49
C ASP A 117 -10.19 -7.76 0.22
N ILE A 118 -11.01 -6.70 0.15
CA ILE A 118 -11.81 -6.40 -1.05
C ILE A 118 -10.90 -6.13 -2.25
N GLY A 119 -9.81 -5.39 -2.06
CA GLY A 119 -8.80 -5.11 -3.09
C GLY A 119 -8.13 -6.39 -3.60
N ILE A 120 -7.71 -7.27 -2.70
CA ILE A 120 -7.10 -8.57 -3.02
C ILE A 120 -8.08 -9.42 -3.83
N SER A 121 -9.32 -9.55 -3.35
CA SER A 121 -10.37 -10.34 -4.01
C SER A 121 -10.68 -9.83 -5.43
N ARG A 122 -10.82 -8.51 -5.60
CA ARG A 122 -11.03 -7.88 -6.92
C ARG A 122 -9.87 -8.13 -7.86
N THR A 123 -8.64 -8.01 -7.37
CA THR A 123 -7.42 -8.24 -8.15
C THR A 123 -7.31 -9.71 -8.58
N ALA A 124 -7.62 -10.65 -7.68
CA ALA A 124 -7.66 -12.08 -7.99
C ALA A 124 -8.69 -12.39 -9.09
N THR A 125 -9.88 -11.81 -8.99
CA THR A 125 -10.95 -11.97 -10.00
C THR A 125 -10.53 -11.39 -11.35
N ALA A 126 -9.97 -10.18 -11.37
CA ALA A 126 -9.47 -9.54 -12.58
C ALA A 126 -8.36 -10.38 -13.24
N ARG A 127 -7.42 -10.90 -12.45
CA ARG A 127 -6.36 -11.80 -12.92
C ARG A 127 -6.90 -13.10 -13.49
N GLY A 128 -7.92 -13.69 -12.86
CA GLY A 128 -8.59 -14.89 -13.37
C GLY A 128 -9.23 -14.66 -14.74
N LYS A 129 -9.96 -13.55 -14.89
CA LYS A 129 -10.57 -13.16 -16.18
C LYS A 129 -9.53 -12.88 -17.26
N ALA A 130 -8.44 -12.19 -16.92
CA ALA A 130 -7.35 -11.93 -17.86
C ALA A 130 -6.74 -13.24 -18.38
N LYS A 131 -6.44 -14.20 -17.50
CA LYS A 131 -5.92 -15.52 -17.91
C LYS A 131 -6.88 -16.26 -18.85
N MET A 132 -8.19 -16.20 -18.59
CA MET A 132 -9.18 -16.84 -19.46
C MET A 132 -9.24 -16.19 -20.83
N ALA A 133 -9.12 -14.86 -20.91
CA ALA A 133 -9.01 -14.14 -22.17
C ALA A 133 -7.75 -14.53 -22.95
N ASP A 134 -6.61 -14.67 -22.27
CA ASP A 134 -5.36 -15.12 -22.89
C ASP A 134 -5.50 -16.53 -23.49
N ILE A 135 -6.10 -17.46 -22.75
CA ILE A 135 -6.37 -18.84 -23.22
C ILE A 135 -7.28 -18.81 -24.45
N ALA A 136 -8.39 -18.06 -24.39
CA ALA A 136 -9.32 -17.95 -25.50
C ALA A 136 -8.66 -17.35 -26.76
N ALA A 137 -7.79 -16.35 -26.59
CA ALA A 137 -7.03 -15.76 -27.69
C ALA A 137 -6.05 -16.76 -28.33
N VAL A 138 -5.38 -17.59 -27.52
CA VAL A 138 -4.52 -18.68 -28.01
C VAL A 138 -5.32 -19.69 -28.81
N HIS A 139 -6.48 -20.14 -28.29
CA HIS A 139 -7.34 -21.08 -29.00
C HIS A 139 -7.85 -20.49 -30.33
N ALA A 140 -8.35 -19.26 -30.32
CA ALA A 140 -8.81 -18.59 -31.54
C ALA A 140 -7.70 -18.47 -32.60
N LYS A 141 -6.46 -18.23 -32.17
CA LYS A 141 -5.30 -18.21 -33.06
C LYS A 141 -5.01 -19.60 -33.65
N GLN A 142 -5.03 -20.64 -32.82
CA GLN A 142 -4.84 -22.02 -33.27
C GLN A 142 -5.91 -22.43 -34.29
N ASP A 143 -7.18 -22.17 -34.00
CA ASP A 143 -8.30 -22.45 -34.90
C ASP A 143 -8.15 -21.69 -36.22
N SER A 144 -7.76 -20.41 -36.16
CA SER A 144 -7.48 -19.60 -37.35
C SER A 144 -6.33 -20.18 -38.18
N ASP A 145 -5.28 -20.69 -37.55
CA ASP A 145 -4.14 -21.28 -38.25
C ASP A 145 -4.51 -22.62 -38.90
N VAL A 146 -5.29 -23.47 -38.21
CA VAL A 146 -5.84 -24.72 -38.78
C VAL A 146 -6.73 -24.43 -39.98
N ALA A 147 -7.66 -23.49 -39.87
CA ALA A 147 -8.54 -23.11 -40.96
C ALA A 147 -7.75 -22.61 -42.18
N ARG A 148 -6.66 -21.85 -41.96
CA ARG A 148 -5.77 -21.40 -43.04
C ARG A 148 -5.05 -22.55 -43.71
N VAL A 149 -4.56 -23.53 -42.95
CA VAL A 149 -3.92 -24.74 -43.51
C VAL A 149 -4.91 -25.51 -44.37
N PHE A 150 -6.14 -25.71 -43.88
CA PHE A 150 -7.17 -26.42 -44.63
C PHE A 150 -7.57 -25.68 -45.92
N ALA A 151 -7.80 -24.36 -45.85
CA ALA A 151 -8.15 -23.56 -47.03
C ALA A 151 -7.11 -23.66 -48.15
N ARG A 152 -5.81 -23.70 -47.81
CA ARG A 152 -4.71 -23.88 -48.79
C ARG A 152 -4.79 -25.22 -49.53
N GLN A 153 -5.37 -26.26 -48.94
CA GLN A 153 -5.53 -27.56 -49.61
C GLN A 153 -6.53 -27.48 -50.76
N PHE A 154 -7.57 -26.64 -50.65
CA PHE A 154 -8.62 -26.51 -51.66
C PHE A 154 -8.39 -25.34 -52.63
N ALA A 155 -7.71 -24.28 -52.18
CA ALA A 155 -7.41 -23.10 -52.96
C ALA A 155 -5.98 -22.60 -52.66
N PRO A 156 -4.94 -23.21 -53.23
CA PRO A 156 -3.54 -22.90 -52.90
C PRO A 156 -3.14 -21.47 -53.28
N GLU A 157 -3.75 -20.90 -54.33
CA GLU A 157 -3.50 -19.53 -54.80
C GLU A 157 -4.28 -18.46 -54.00
N PHE A 158 -5.17 -18.85 -53.08
CA PHE A 158 -5.98 -17.89 -52.33
C PHE A 158 -5.16 -17.18 -51.24
N GLN A 159 -4.98 -15.87 -51.39
CA GLN A 159 -4.29 -15.03 -50.42
C GLN A 159 -5.29 -14.25 -49.57
N GLN A 160 -5.31 -14.52 -48.26
CA GLN A 160 -6.28 -13.94 -47.33
C GLN A 160 -6.00 -12.44 -47.12
N PRO A 161 -6.92 -11.52 -47.50
CA PRO A 161 -6.72 -10.09 -47.32
C PRO A 161 -6.65 -9.70 -45.84
N GLY A 162 -5.81 -8.70 -45.49
CA GLY A 162 -5.71 -8.15 -44.14
C GLY A 162 -4.79 -8.90 -43.14
N ALA A 163 -4.47 -10.17 -43.39
CA ALA A 163 -3.55 -10.92 -42.53
C ALA A 163 -2.09 -10.42 -42.59
N GLU A 164 -1.66 -9.97 -43.77
CA GLU A 164 -0.31 -9.42 -44.01
C GLU A 164 -0.12 -8.04 -43.37
N ILE A 165 -1.16 -7.19 -43.37
CA ILE A 165 -1.13 -5.86 -42.75
C ILE A 165 -0.90 -6.03 -41.25
N ASN A 166 -1.71 -6.86 -40.58
CA ASN A 166 -1.58 -7.11 -39.14
C ASN A 166 -0.22 -7.70 -38.75
N LYS A 167 0.36 -8.59 -39.56
CA LYS A 167 1.71 -9.13 -39.33
C LYS A 167 2.80 -8.07 -39.51
N SER A 168 2.69 -7.24 -40.55
CA SER A 168 3.66 -6.17 -40.81
C SER A 168 3.67 -5.15 -39.66
N THR A 169 2.50 -4.75 -39.17
CA THR A 169 2.34 -3.82 -38.05
C THR A 169 2.83 -4.44 -36.73
N ALA A 170 2.50 -5.71 -36.46
CA ALA A 170 2.98 -6.39 -35.26
C ALA A 170 4.51 -6.57 -35.26
N ASN A 171 5.11 -6.91 -36.40
CA ASN A 171 6.56 -7.03 -36.53
C ASN A 171 7.27 -5.67 -36.42
N ALA A 172 6.69 -4.60 -36.96
CA ALA A 172 7.21 -3.24 -36.79
C ALA A 172 7.16 -2.79 -35.31
N ALA A 173 6.05 -3.04 -34.62
CA ALA A 173 5.91 -2.74 -33.20
C ALA A 173 6.90 -3.53 -32.33
N ARG A 174 7.09 -4.82 -32.62
CA ARG A 174 8.04 -5.66 -31.89
C ARG A 174 9.50 -5.19 -32.06
N ARG A 175 9.88 -4.81 -33.27
CA ARG A 175 11.21 -4.22 -33.55
C ARG A 175 11.42 -2.89 -32.82
N GLN A 176 10.38 -2.05 -32.72
CA GLN A 176 10.46 -0.80 -31.95
C GLN A 176 10.70 -1.06 -30.46
N ILE A 177 10.00 -2.05 -29.89
CA ILE A 177 10.17 -2.41 -28.47
C ILE A 177 11.59 -2.97 -28.22
N GLU A 178 12.09 -3.84 -29.09
CA GLU A 178 13.46 -4.39 -28.99
C GLU A 178 14.52 -3.30 -29.14
N ALA A 179 14.32 -2.32 -30.03
CA ALA A 179 15.20 -1.16 -30.17
C ALA A 179 15.20 -0.25 -28.93
N MET A 180 14.05 -0.05 -28.28
CA MET A 180 13.94 0.72 -27.04
C MET A 180 14.62 0.01 -25.86
N GLN A 181 14.50 -1.31 -25.78
CA GLN A 181 15.12 -2.13 -24.71
C GLN A 181 16.65 -2.23 -24.86
N THR A 182 17.16 -2.31 -26.08
CA THR A 182 18.60 -2.33 -26.36
C THR A 182 19.25 -0.98 -26.08
N SER A 183 18.63 0.12 -26.51
CA SER A 183 19.09 1.48 -26.22
C SER A 183 19.12 1.81 -24.71
N SER A 184 18.22 1.23 -23.92
CA SER A 184 18.21 1.40 -22.46
C SER A 184 19.31 0.63 -21.74
N ARG A 185 19.87 -0.42 -22.38
CA ARG A 185 20.88 -1.31 -21.78
C ARG A 185 22.31 -0.83 -22.03
N GLU A 186 22.52 -0.01 -23.06
CA GLU A 186 23.82 0.58 -23.40
C GLU A 186 24.16 1.86 -22.61
N GLN A 187 23.23 2.41 -21.82
CA GLN A 187 23.43 3.63 -21.04
C GLN A 187 23.80 3.42 -19.56
N GLN A 188 24.12 2.19 -19.13
CA GLN A 188 24.69 1.95 -17.79
C GLN A 188 26.23 1.96 -17.87
N PRO A 189 26.92 3.03 -17.40
CA PRO A 189 28.37 3.03 -17.30
C PRO A 189 28.82 2.10 -16.15
N THR A 190 29.87 1.34 -16.42
CA THR A 190 30.62 0.51 -15.46
C THR A 190 31.23 1.32 -14.33
#